data_AF-A0A2I0T575-F1
#
_entry.id   AF-A0A2I0T575-F1
#
_cell.length_a   1.000
_cell.length_b   1.000
_cell.length_c   1.000
_cell.angle_alpha   90.00
_cell.angle_beta   90.00
_cell.angle_gamma   90.00
#
_symmetry.space_group_name_H-M   'P 1'
#
loop_
_entity.id
_entity.type
_entity.pdbx_description
1 polymer ?
#
loop_
_entity_poly.entity_id
_entity_poly.type
_entity_poly.pdbx_seq_one_letter_code
_entity_poly.pdbx_strand_id
1 'polypeptide(L)'
;MLGPFKESYLEAFYKFCEKQGGTTAEIMRPILEFEADRRAFIITINSFGTELSKDDREKLYPTCGKLYPEGLHLLANADDYEQVKCVADYYAVCNLIS
;
A
#
# COMPACT_ATOMS: atom_id res chain seq x y z
N MET A 1 26.07 3.58 4.32
CA MET A 1 25.08 4.19 5.23
C MET A 1 24.13 5.00 4.35
N LEU A 2 23.01 4.42 3.94
CA LEU A 2 21.97 5.13 3.16
C LEU A 2 20.91 5.61 4.16
N GLY A 3 20.72 6.91 4.27
CA GLY A 3 19.73 7.55 5.15
C GLY A 3 18.27 7.29 4.72
N PRO A 4 17.27 7.77 5.48
CA PRO A 4 15.86 7.34 5.48
C PRO A 4 15.02 7.83 4.27
N PHE A 5 15.62 7.96 3.09
CA PHE A 5 15.04 8.66 1.93
C PHE A 5 14.56 7.73 0.82
N LYS A 6 13.54 6.92 1.04
CA LYS A 6 12.75 6.41 -0.09
C LYS A 6 11.27 6.63 0.14
N GLU A 7 10.91 7.91 0.21
CA GLU A 7 9.57 8.30 -0.20
C GLU A 7 9.40 7.81 -1.65
N SER A 8 8.45 6.90 -1.86
CA SER A 8 8.23 6.34 -3.19
C SER A 8 7.73 7.44 -4.12
N TYR A 9 7.93 7.28 -5.44
CA TYR A 9 7.33 8.20 -6.43
C TYR A 9 5.83 8.39 -6.18
N LEU A 10 5.14 7.33 -5.75
CA LEU A 10 3.71 7.34 -5.49
C LEU A 10 3.34 8.23 -4.30
N GLU A 11 4.12 8.18 -3.22
CA GLU A 11 3.92 9.04 -2.03
C GLU A 11 4.25 10.50 -2.33
N ALA A 12 5.34 10.74 -3.05
CA ALA A 12 5.71 12.09 -3.48
C ALA A 12 4.65 12.70 -4.40
N PHE A 13 4.08 11.91 -5.30
CA PHE A 13 3.03 12.36 -6.21
C PHE A 13 1.69 12.56 -5.49
N TYR A 14 1.36 11.72 -4.51
CA TYR A 14 0.20 11.90 -3.64
C TYR A 14 0.28 13.25 -2.90
N LYS A 15 1.42 13.55 -2.25
CA LYS A 15 1.64 14.86 -1.58
C LYS A 15 1.62 16.04 -2.55
N PHE A 16 2.13 15.85 -3.77
CA PHE A 16 2.05 16.86 -4.81
C PHE A 16 0.59 17.18 -5.16
N CYS A 17 -0.25 16.16 -5.40
CA CYS A 17 -1.67 16.33 -5.70
C CYS A 17 -2.42 16.98 -4.53
N GLU A 18 -2.14 16.58 -3.28
CA GLU A 18 -2.71 17.25 -2.09
C GLU A 18 -2.33 18.73 -2.03
N LYS A 19 -1.07 19.07 -2.32
CA LYS A 19 -0.61 20.46 -2.34
C LYS A 19 -1.29 21.30 -3.43
N GLN A 20 -1.62 20.71 -4.58
CA GLN A 20 -2.38 21.41 -5.64
C GLN A 20 -3.82 21.74 -5.21
N GLY A 21 -4.42 20.87 -4.39
CA GLY A 21 -5.78 21.07 -3.87
C GLY A 21 -6.88 21.02 -4.94
N GLY A 22 -8.08 21.43 -4.54
CA GLY A 22 -9.27 21.49 -5.40
C GLY A 22 -9.64 20.14 -6.01
N THR A 23 -10.27 20.18 -7.18
CA THR A 23 -10.73 19.00 -7.90
C THR A 23 -9.61 18.00 -8.22
N THR A 24 -8.38 18.49 -8.44
CA THR A 24 -7.22 17.61 -8.66
C THR A 24 -6.96 16.72 -7.46
N ALA A 25 -6.94 17.29 -6.25
CA ALA A 25 -6.74 16.51 -5.03
C ALA A 25 -7.92 15.56 -4.78
N GLU A 26 -9.16 16.03 -4.94
CA GLU A 26 -10.36 15.23 -4.71
C GLU A 26 -10.44 13.99 -5.60
N ILE A 27 -10.03 14.10 -6.87
CA ILE A 27 -10.06 12.99 -7.82
C ILE A 27 -8.81 12.12 -7.72
N MET A 28 -7.62 12.72 -7.60
CA MET A 28 -6.37 11.95 -7.65
C MET A 28 -6.10 11.18 -6.36
N ARG A 29 -6.49 11.70 -5.19
CA ARG A 29 -6.26 11.01 -3.91
C ARG A 29 -6.80 9.57 -3.88
N PRO A 30 -8.10 9.31 -4.14
CA PRO A 30 -8.63 7.95 -4.10
C PRO A 30 -8.01 7.04 -5.17
N ILE A 31 -7.61 7.59 -6.32
CA ILE A 31 -6.91 6.83 -7.38
C ILE A 31 -5.53 6.39 -6.90
N LEU A 32 -4.77 7.30 -6.29
CA LEU A 32 -3.42 7.03 -5.81
C LEU A 32 -3.42 6.13 -4.57
N GLU A 33 -4.39 6.29 -3.68
CA GLU A 33 -4.63 5.37 -2.55
C GLU A 33 -4.88 3.95 -3.06
N PHE A 34 -5.74 3.80 -4.07
CA PHE A 34 -6.02 2.49 -4.67
C PHE A 34 -4.79 1.88 -5.34
N GLU A 35 -4.00 2.66 -6.07
CA GLU A 35 -2.77 2.17 -6.70
C GLU A 35 -1.72 1.78 -5.65
N ALA A 36 -1.68 2.49 -4.51
CA ALA A 36 -0.80 2.16 -3.39
C ALA A 36 -1.17 0.79 -2.80
N ASP A 37 -2.46 0.58 -2.53
CA ASP A 37 -2.97 -0.69 -1.98
C ASP A 37 -2.75 -1.84 -2.97
N ARG A 38 -3.05 -1.62 -4.26
CA ARG A 38 -2.80 -2.60 -5.33
C ARG A 38 -1.32 -2.99 -5.38
N ARG A 39 -0.42 -2.03 -5.25
CA ARG A 39 1.03 -2.28 -5.26
C ARG A 39 1.48 -3.08 -4.03
N ALA A 40 0.90 -2.83 -2.86
CA ALA A 40 1.17 -3.64 -1.67
C ALA A 40 0.82 -5.11 -1.91
N PHE A 41 -0.38 -5.40 -2.42
CA PHE A 41 -0.79 -6.77 -2.75
C PHE A 41 0.14 -7.46 -3.75
N ILE A 42 0.53 -6.75 -4.82
CA ILE A 42 1.44 -7.29 -5.85
C ILE A 42 2.81 -7.60 -5.26
N ILE A 43 3.35 -6.73 -4.40
CA ILE A 43 4.63 -6.96 -3.72
C ILE A 43 4.52 -8.21 -2.83
N THR A 44 3.45 -8.35 -2.05
CA THR A 44 3.25 -9.53 -1.18
C THR A 44 3.21 -10.82 -1.99
N ILE A 45 2.39 -10.87 -3.03
CA ILE A 45 2.22 -12.07 -3.87
C ILE A 45 3.54 -12.44 -4.55
N ASN A 46 4.24 -11.46 -5.14
CA ASN A 46 5.49 -11.72 -5.85
C ASN A 46 6.68 -12.00 -4.92
N SER A 47 6.56 -11.70 -3.62
CA SER A 47 7.59 -12.04 -2.62
C SER A 47 7.58 -13.51 -2.23
N PHE A 48 6.47 -14.24 -2.48
CA PHE A 48 6.39 -15.66 -2.16
C PHE A 48 7.42 -16.47 -2.96
N GLY A 49 8.17 -17.32 -2.26
CA GLY A 49 9.25 -18.11 -2.86
C GLY A 49 10.54 -17.34 -3.13
N THR A 50 10.66 -16.09 -2.65
CA THR A 50 11.90 -15.31 -2.68
C THR A 50 12.59 -15.30 -1.31
N GLU A 51 13.84 -14.85 -1.23
CA GLU A 51 14.60 -14.70 0.04
C GLU A 51 14.23 -13.43 0.83
N LEU A 52 13.15 -12.73 0.45
CA LEU A 52 12.76 -11.47 1.08
C LEU A 52 12.15 -11.70 2.46
N SER A 53 12.72 -11.08 3.49
CA SER A 53 12.18 -11.12 4.86
C SER A 53 10.87 -10.33 4.97
N LYS A 54 10.05 -10.65 5.98
CA LYS A 54 8.80 -9.93 6.28
C LYS A 54 9.05 -8.43 6.53
N ASP A 55 10.11 -8.11 7.27
CA ASP A 55 10.51 -6.74 7.59
C ASP A 55 10.99 -5.96 6.36
N ASP A 56 11.73 -6.62 5.45
CA ASP A 56 12.19 -5.97 4.23
C ASP A 56 11.05 -5.78 3.23
N ARG A 57 10.09 -6.71 3.21
CA ARG A 57 8.85 -6.60 2.45
C ARG A 57 8.01 -5.41 2.91
N GLU A 58 7.86 -5.20 4.21
CA GLU A 58 7.10 -4.07 4.77
C GLU A 58 7.68 -2.71 4.35
N LYS A 59 9.01 -2.59 4.28
CA LYS A 59 9.70 -1.37 3.80
C LYS A 59 9.47 -1.05 2.31
N LEU A 60 8.94 -2.00 1.52
CA LEU A 60 8.66 -1.78 0.10
C LEU A 60 7.25 -1.25 -0.14
N TYR A 61 6.36 -1.31 0.85
CA TYR A 61 4.99 -0.89 0.68
C TYR A 61 4.86 0.65 0.65
N PRO A 62 4.07 1.20 -0.28
CA PRO A 62 3.68 2.60 -0.19
C PRO A 62 2.74 2.80 1.00
N THR A 63 2.89 3.92 1.71
CA THR A 63 2.15 4.25 2.96
C THR A 63 1.02 5.26 2.77
N CYS A 64 0.72 5.63 1.52
CA CYS A 64 -0.36 6.57 1.19
C CYS A 64 -1.69 5.92 0.79
N GLY A 65 -1.85 4.60 0.98
CA GLY A 65 -3.07 3.84 0.69
C GLY A 65 -3.96 3.61 1.92
N LYS A 66 -5.13 2.99 1.72
CA LYS A 66 -6.09 2.71 2.81
C LYS A 66 -5.70 1.49 3.65
N LEU A 67 -4.77 0.67 3.17
CA LEU A 67 -4.21 -0.43 3.95
C LEU A 67 -3.25 0.06 5.05
N TYR A 68 -2.73 1.29 4.96
CA TYR A 68 -1.83 1.80 5.98
C TYR A 68 -2.60 2.20 7.26
N PRO A 69 -2.10 1.87 8.48
CA PRO A 69 -0.92 1.06 8.76
C PRO A 69 -1.22 -0.44 8.89
N GLU A 70 -2.40 -0.81 9.40
CA GLU A 70 -2.71 -2.16 9.88
C GLU A 70 -2.76 -3.20 8.76
N GLY A 71 -3.38 -2.89 7.62
CA GLY A 71 -3.51 -3.78 6.48
C GLY A 71 -2.17 -4.10 5.83
N LEU A 72 -1.25 -3.13 5.79
CA LEU A 72 0.12 -3.36 5.35
C LEU A 72 0.86 -4.31 6.29
N HIS A 73 0.67 -4.17 7.60
CA HIS A 73 1.26 -5.07 8.58
C HIS A 73 0.72 -6.50 8.45
N LEU A 74 -0.59 -6.66 8.20
CA LEU A 74 -1.19 -7.96 7.92
C LEU A 74 -0.63 -8.58 6.63
N LEU A 75 -0.49 -7.81 5.56
CA LEU A 75 0.15 -8.25 4.32
C LEU A 75 1.64 -8.60 4.50
N ALA A 76 2.37 -7.82 5.29
CA ALA A 76 3.76 -8.10 5.64
C ALA A 76 3.91 -9.42 6.39
N ASN A 77 2.87 -9.91 7.06
CA ASN A 77 2.88 -11.17 7.79
C ASN A 77 2.27 -12.35 7.05
N ALA A 78 1.61 -12.12 5.91
CA ALA A 78 1.01 -13.19 5.11
C ALA A 78 2.08 -14.12 4.51
N ASP A 79 1.86 -15.42 4.64
CA ASP A 79 2.73 -16.50 4.17
C ASP A 79 2.12 -17.27 3.00
N ASP A 80 0.83 -17.09 2.73
CA ASP A 80 0.11 -17.73 1.62
C ASP A 80 -0.95 -16.82 0.98
N TYR A 81 -1.49 -17.30 -0.14
CA TYR A 81 -2.52 -16.59 -0.91
C TYR A 81 -3.86 -16.46 -0.17
N GLU A 82 -4.22 -17.40 0.70
CA GLU A 82 -5.48 -17.36 1.45
C GLU A 82 -5.44 -16.24 2.48
N GLN A 83 -4.32 -16.05 3.18
CA GLN A 83 -4.12 -14.94 4.11
C GLN A 83 -4.16 -13.59 3.39
N VAL A 84 -3.54 -13.48 2.21
CA VAL A 84 -3.62 -12.27 1.37
C VAL A 84 -5.07 -11.97 0.98
N LYS A 85 -5.83 -12.99 0.61
CA LYS A 85 -7.25 -12.86 0.27
C LYS A 85 -8.10 -12.42 1.47
N CYS A 86 -7.87 -12.98 2.66
CA CYS A 86 -8.55 -12.53 3.88
C CYS A 86 -8.35 -11.03 4.14
N VAL A 87 -7.14 -10.50 3.91
CA VAL A 87 -6.90 -9.05 4.01
C VAL A 87 -7.69 -8.30 2.94
N ALA A 88 -7.67 -8.77 1.68
CA ALA A 88 -8.43 -8.14 0.60
C ALA A 88 -9.94 -8.10 0.89
N ASP A 89 -10.52 -9.20 1.40
CA ASP A 89 -11.95 -9.29 1.72
C ASP A 89 -12.32 -8.33 2.86
N TYR A 90 -11.48 -8.22 3.90
CA TYR A 90 -11.70 -7.28 5.00
C TYR A 90 -11.77 -5.82 4.51
N TYR A 91 -10.82 -5.41 3.65
CA TYR A 91 -10.76 -4.04 3.15
C TYR A 91 -11.72 -3.76 1.98
N ALA A 92 -12.14 -4.78 1.23
CA ALA A 92 -13.20 -4.65 0.22
C ALA A 92 -14.54 -4.30 0.86
N VAL A 93 -14.84 -4.88 2.03
CA VAL A 93 -16.06 -4.57 2.80
C VAL A 93 -15.98 -3.16 3.40
N CYS A 94 -14.83 -2.74 3.94
CA CYS A 94 -14.68 -1.38 4.45
C CYS A 94 -14.84 -0.30 3.37
N ASN A 95 -14.36 -0.56 2.14
CA ASN A 95 -14.50 0.36 1.00
C ASN A 95 -15.92 0.44 0.41
N LEU A 96 -16.84 -0.44 0.79
CA LEU A 96 -18.26 -0.36 0.39
C LEU A 96 -19.12 0.46 1.35
N ILE A 97 -18.59 0.82 2.54
CA ILE A 97 -19.35 1.46 3.63
C ILE A 97 -18.86 2.90 3.89
N SER A 98 -17.81 3.37 3.20
CA SER A 98 -17.28 4.75 3.29
C SER A 98 -17.49 5.50 1.97
#